data_AF-A0A357ND29-F1
#
_entry.id   AF-A0A357ND29-F1
#
_cell.length_a   1.000
_cell.length_b   1.000
_cell.length_c   1.000
_cell.angle_alpha   90.00
_cell.angle_beta   90.00
_cell.angle_gamma   90.00
#
_symmetry.space_group_name_H-M   'P 1'
#
loop_
_entity.id
_entity.type
_entity.pdbx_description
1 polymer ?
#
loop_
_entity_poly.entity_id
_entity_poly.type
_entity_poly.pdbx_seq_one_letter_code
_entity_poly.pdbx_strand_id
1 'polypeptide(L)'
;MVASGDYSQRVAFMGEFSQAFNTMIMRLKEATENEQKYIAELERHQAAIKESERKYRLIAENTDDVIWLLDNEMIIRYISPSIERLLGFTPAEVEAQPISRAPLPFLQVVFQSTTIELLKTEKDHTPVIVECEQLRKDRQMIWLESVVNVAQNSEGEIIGFTGVTRNISERKKAENLLHQAYERRKKRDFFNQLAERNDINDAEALNLGWQDKLYVPKDFSLFFLFIDTIDTLPINEDNINEDNIYLKQQIIDTLVDQLNRKESTHAWEAGRGIGVIYPAQTGTARKEKELATAVNYMKYISMYLPDSQVYIGTANYADGWKNFANRLKNAETAARIGRQVWPTRKIYHYEDCGIYRVLAPFSVTDEAAAYVSQMLGPLMEHPDLVGTLEKLLAGLSFKEIGAQMYLHHKTIQLR
;
A
#
# COMPACT_ATOMS: atom_id res chain seq x y z
N MET A 1 34.45 -78.06 -91.89
CA MET A 1 34.07 -78.54 -90.56
C MET A 1 33.49 -77.35 -89.82
N VAL A 2 32.16 -77.31 -89.71
CA VAL A 2 31.41 -76.18 -89.14
C VAL A 2 31.59 -76.23 -87.62
N ALA A 3 32.09 -75.15 -87.02
CA ALA A 3 32.16 -74.99 -85.58
C ALA A 3 30.73 -74.81 -85.04
N SER A 4 30.10 -75.90 -84.60
CA SER A 4 28.86 -75.88 -83.82
C SER A 4 29.19 -75.37 -82.41
N GLY A 5 29.34 -74.06 -82.28
CA GLY A 5 29.37 -73.39 -80.98
C GLY A 5 28.03 -73.61 -80.28
N ASP A 6 28.11 -74.08 -79.04
CA ASP A 6 27.03 -74.59 -78.20
C ASP A 6 25.87 -73.58 -78.03
N TYR A 7 24.88 -73.67 -78.91
CA TYR A 7 23.69 -72.80 -78.94
C TYR A 7 22.91 -72.87 -77.61
N SER A 8 22.98 -74.01 -76.93
CA SER A 8 22.34 -74.25 -75.64
C SER A 8 22.94 -73.38 -74.52
N GLN A 9 24.26 -73.16 -74.52
CA GLN A 9 24.91 -72.29 -73.51
C GLN A 9 24.51 -70.82 -73.66
N ARG A 10 24.34 -70.33 -74.90
CA ARG A 10 23.89 -68.95 -75.15
C ARG A 10 22.43 -68.73 -74.77
N VAL A 11 21.56 -69.71 -75.02
CA VAL A 11 20.14 -69.64 -74.62
C VAL A 11 19.99 -69.70 -73.10
N ALA A 12 20.77 -70.55 -72.42
CA ALA A 12 20.80 -70.62 -70.96
C ALA A 12 21.29 -69.30 -70.33
N PHE A 13 22.40 -68.75 -70.83
CA PHE A 13 22.94 -67.46 -70.37
C PHE A 13 21.95 -66.30 -70.54
N MET A 14 21.24 -66.24 -71.68
CA MET A 14 20.23 -65.21 -71.92
C MET A 14 19.00 -65.36 -71.01
N GLY A 15 18.64 -66.59 -70.63
CA GLY A 15 17.58 -66.86 -69.65
C GLY A 15 17.97 -66.42 -68.24
N GLU A 16 19.18 -66.78 -67.80
CA GLU A 16 19.72 -66.38 -66.49
C GLU A 16 19.91 -64.86 -66.38
N PHE A 17 20.41 -64.22 -67.44
CA PHE A 17 20.54 -62.75 -67.50
C PHE A 17 19.17 -62.06 -67.43
N SER A 18 18.17 -62.55 -68.18
CA SER A 18 16.81 -62.00 -68.14
C SER A 18 16.19 -62.14 -66.75
N GLN A 19 16.38 -63.28 -66.09
CA GLN A 19 15.90 -63.51 -64.73
C GLN A 19 16.60 -62.61 -63.70
N ALA A 20 17.92 -62.46 -63.79
CA ALA A 20 18.70 -61.57 -62.93
C ALA A 20 18.34 -60.10 -63.13
N PHE A 21 18.17 -59.67 -64.39
CA PHE A 21 17.76 -58.31 -64.75
C PHE A 21 16.35 -58.00 -64.24
N ASN A 22 15.38 -58.90 -64.43
CA ASN A 22 14.02 -58.74 -63.90
C ASN A 22 14.01 -58.67 -62.36
N THR A 23 14.87 -59.47 -61.70
CA THR A 23 15.02 -59.44 -60.23
C THR A 23 15.60 -58.10 -59.78
N MET A 24 16.59 -57.57 -60.50
CA MET A 24 17.19 -56.27 -60.20
C MET A 24 16.19 -55.12 -60.38
N ILE A 25 15.39 -55.13 -61.45
CA ILE A 25 14.34 -54.13 -61.69
C ILE A 25 13.26 -54.18 -60.60
N MET A 26 12.85 -55.38 -60.17
CA MET A 26 11.90 -55.53 -59.06
C MET A 26 12.46 -54.97 -57.75
N ARG A 27 13.72 -55.29 -57.42
CA ARG A 27 14.38 -54.75 -56.21
C ARG A 27 14.57 -53.24 -56.26
N LEU A 28 14.90 -52.68 -57.44
CA LEU A 28 14.98 -51.24 -57.64
C LEU A 28 13.62 -50.59 -57.44
N LYS A 29 12.55 -51.17 -57.99
CA LYS A 29 11.18 -50.68 -57.81
C LYS A 29 10.77 -50.72 -56.34
N GLU A 30 10.98 -51.83 -55.66
CA GLU A 30 10.72 -51.97 -54.22
C GLU A 30 11.52 -50.96 -53.38
N ALA A 31 12.81 -50.74 -53.71
CA ALA A 31 13.63 -49.75 -53.04
C ALA A 31 13.09 -48.32 -53.23
N THR A 32 12.70 -47.96 -54.45
CA THR A 32 12.10 -46.64 -54.72
C THR A 32 10.75 -46.46 -54.02
N GLU A 33 9.91 -47.50 -53.96
CA GLU A 33 8.64 -47.45 -53.24
C GLU A 33 8.84 -47.30 -51.72
N ASN A 34 9.86 -47.98 -51.16
CA ASN A 34 10.20 -47.84 -49.74
C ASN A 34 10.79 -46.46 -49.41
N GLU A 35 11.65 -45.91 -50.28
CA GLU A 35 12.19 -44.55 -50.14
C GLU A 35 11.06 -43.51 -50.19
N GLN A 36 10.11 -43.64 -51.12
CA GLN A 36 8.94 -42.76 -51.20
C GLN A 36 8.07 -42.84 -49.95
N LYS A 37 7.85 -44.03 -49.39
CA LYS A 37 7.12 -44.20 -48.12
C LYS A 37 7.84 -43.53 -46.96
N TYR A 38 9.16 -43.69 -46.86
CA TYR A 38 9.98 -43.07 -45.81
C TYR A 38 9.94 -41.54 -45.89
N ILE A 39 10.07 -40.97 -47.09
CA ILE A 39 9.96 -39.52 -47.31
C ILE A 39 8.57 -39.01 -46.90
N ALA A 40 7.50 -39.68 -47.32
CA ALA A 40 6.13 -39.29 -46.96
C ALA A 40 5.87 -39.37 -45.44
N GLU A 41 6.45 -40.34 -44.75
CA GLU A 41 6.37 -40.47 -43.29
C GLU A 41 7.16 -39.35 -42.60
N LEU A 42 8.37 -39.04 -43.06
CA LEU A 42 9.20 -37.95 -42.56
C LEU A 42 8.48 -36.60 -42.72
N GLU A 43 7.88 -36.34 -43.88
CA GLU A 43 7.10 -35.12 -44.14
C GLU A 43 5.89 -34.99 -43.21
N ARG A 44 5.18 -36.11 -42.94
CA ARG A 44 4.07 -36.12 -41.98
C ARG A 44 4.53 -35.82 -40.56
N HIS A 45 5.65 -36.38 -40.13
CA HIS A 45 6.23 -36.09 -38.81
C HIS A 45 6.67 -34.63 -38.70
N GLN A 46 7.34 -34.09 -39.72
CA GLN A 46 7.72 -32.68 -39.77
C GLN A 46 6.51 -31.74 -39.73
N ALA A 47 5.45 -32.06 -40.49
CA ALA A 47 4.22 -31.29 -40.48
C ALA A 47 3.53 -31.33 -39.11
N ALA A 48 3.48 -32.51 -38.46
CA ALA A 48 2.90 -32.65 -37.13
C ALA A 48 3.69 -31.88 -36.06
N ILE A 49 5.02 -31.91 -36.10
CA ILE A 49 5.88 -31.12 -35.21
C ILE A 49 5.62 -29.63 -35.42
N LYS A 50 5.64 -29.16 -36.67
CA LYS A 50 5.42 -27.75 -37.01
C LYS A 50 4.03 -27.25 -36.58
N GLU A 51 3.00 -28.07 -36.72
CA GLU A 51 1.65 -27.72 -36.27
C GLU A 51 1.54 -27.68 -34.74
N SER A 52 2.21 -28.61 -34.05
CA SER A 52 2.30 -28.61 -32.59
C SER A 52 3.02 -27.36 -32.08
N GLU A 53 4.19 -27.02 -32.65
CA GLU A 53 4.93 -25.80 -32.34
C GLU A 53 4.09 -24.54 -32.58
N ARG A 54 3.36 -24.48 -33.69
CA ARG A 54 2.47 -23.36 -34.01
C ARG A 54 1.37 -23.21 -32.96
N LYS A 55 0.77 -24.33 -32.52
CA LYS A 55 -0.27 -24.33 -31.49
C LYS A 55 0.27 -23.86 -30.14
N TYR A 56 1.43 -24.36 -29.72
CA TYR A 56 2.08 -23.91 -28.48
C TYR A 56 2.45 -22.43 -28.52
N ARG A 57 3.00 -21.98 -29.65
CA ARG A 57 3.32 -20.57 -29.87
C ARG A 57 2.09 -19.69 -29.78
N LEU A 58 0.98 -20.08 -30.41
CA LEU A 58 -0.28 -19.34 -30.33
C LEU A 58 -0.80 -19.22 -28.89
N ILE A 59 -0.72 -20.27 -28.09
CA ILE A 59 -1.12 -20.24 -26.68
C ILE A 59 -0.21 -19.30 -25.89
N ALA A 60 1.10 -19.40 -26.09
CA ALA A 60 2.09 -18.58 -25.40
C ALA A 60 2.04 -17.08 -25.80
N GLU A 61 1.66 -16.78 -27.05
CA GLU A 61 1.55 -15.40 -27.55
C GLU A 61 0.26 -14.70 -27.09
N ASN A 62 -0.81 -15.45 -26.81
CA ASN A 62 -2.11 -14.90 -26.41
C ASN A 62 -2.29 -14.75 -24.89
N THR A 63 -1.34 -15.22 -24.08
CA THR A 63 -1.35 -14.96 -22.64
C THR A 63 -0.66 -13.63 -22.32
N ASP A 64 -1.12 -12.96 -21.27
CA ASP A 64 -0.44 -11.78 -20.70
C ASP A 64 0.75 -12.18 -19.83
N ASP A 65 0.77 -13.43 -19.34
CA ASP A 65 1.85 -13.97 -18.55
C ASP A 65 3.06 -14.30 -19.44
N VAL A 66 4.26 -14.18 -18.87
CA VAL A 66 5.51 -14.54 -19.54
C VAL A 66 5.85 -15.98 -19.24
N ILE A 67 5.91 -16.79 -20.29
CA ILE A 67 6.41 -18.15 -20.24
C ILE A 67 7.88 -18.12 -20.61
N TRP A 68 8.74 -18.72 -19.79
CA TRP A 68 10.17 -18.82 -20.06
C TRP A 68 10.69 -20.23 -19.81
N LEU A 69 11.73 -20.59 -20.56
CA LEU A 69 12.45 -21.85 -20.45
C LEU A 69 13.95 -21.57 -20.33
N LEU A 70 14.57 -22.16 -19.32
CA LEU A 70 16.01 -22.17 -19.11
C LEU A 70 16.54 -23.59 -19.29
N ASP A 71 17.78 -23.71 -19.76
CA ASP A 71 18.53 -24.96 -19.69
C ASP A 71 19.29 -25.12 -18.37
N ASN A 72 20.06 -26.21 -18.24
CA ASN A 72 20.87 -26.52 -17.07
C ASN A 72 22.01 -25.53 -16.82
N GLU A 73 22.46 -24.80 -17.86
CA GLU A 73 23.45 -23.74 -17.79
C GLU A 73 22.84 -22.37 -17.46
N MET A 74 21.54 -22.31 -17.16
CA MET A 74 20.78 -21.10 -16.85
C MET A 74 20.76 -20.10 -18.01
N ILE A 75 20.74 -20.61 -19.25
CA ILE A 75 20.59 -19.83 -20.48
C ILE A 75 19.13 -19.81 -20.88
N ILE A 76 18.63 -18.63 -21.23
CA ILE A 76 17.25 -18.44 -21.69
C ILE A 76 17.10 -19.07 -23.08
N ARG A 77 16.41 -20.21 -23.15
CA ARG A 77 16.14 -20.95 -24.40
C ARG A 77 14.88 -20.49 -25.10
N TYR A 78 13.91 -20.02 -24.33
CA TYR A 78 12.69 -19.46 -24.86
C TYR A 78 12.12 -18.45 -23.87
N ILE A 79 11.56 -17.36 -24.40
CA ILE A 79 10.69 -16.46 -23.66
C ILE A 79 9.53 -16.00 -24.55
N SER A 80 8.30 -16.04 -24.03
CA SER A 80 7.14 -15.66 -24.81
C SER A 80 7.15 -14.15 -25.15
N PRO A 81 6.60 -13.73 -26.30
CA PRO A 81 6.55 -12.32 -26.71
C PRO A 81 5.82 -11.38 -25.73
N SER A 82 5.01 -11.91 -24.81
CA SER A 82 4.39 -11.16 -23.72
C SER A 82 5.41 -10.41 -22.84
N ILE A 83 6.69 -10.80 -22.85
CA ILE A 83 7.78 -10.08 -22.17
C ILE A 83 7.92 -8.62 -22.64
N GLU A 84 7.58 -8.34 -23.90
CA GLU A 84 7.62 -6.98 -24.45
C GLU A 84 6.53 -6.11 -23.83
N ARG A 85 5.31 -6.65 -23.68
CA ARG A 85 4.22 -5.94 -22.98
C ARG A 85 4.53 -5.78 -21.49
N LEU A 86 5.06 -6.84 -20.86
CA LEU A 86 5.33 -6.85 -19.42
C LEU A 86 6.49 -5.91 -19.04
N LEU A 87 7.65 -6.02 -19.70
CA LEU A 87 8.89 -5.34 -19.30
C LEU A 87 9.49 -4.42 -20.38
N GLY A 88 9.00 -4.46 -21.61
CA GLY A 88 9.49 -3.63 -22.73
C GLY A 88 10.70 -4.22 -23.46
N PHE A 89 11.13 -5.43 -23.10
CA PHE A 89 12.21 -6.15 -23.79
C PHE A 89 11.64 -7.10 -24.83
N THR A 90 12.29 -7.21 -25.99
CA THR A 90 11.90 -8.23 -26.98
C THR A 90 12.55 -9.57 -26.64
N PRO A 91 11.97 -10.71 -27.04
CA PRO A 91 12.61 -12.02 -26.86
C PRO A 91 14.05 -12.05 -27.42
N ALA A 92 14.28 -11.45 -28.59
CA ALA A 92 15.60 -11.39 -29.22
C ALA A 92 16.66 -10.62 -28.40
N GLU A 93 16.24 -9.69 -27.53
CA GLU A 93 17.16 -8.95 -26.66
C GLU A 93 17.68 -9.80 -25.48
N VAL A 94 16.96 -10.86 -25.10
CA VAL A 94 17.20 -11.61 -23.85
C VAL A 94 17.48 -13.10 -24.06
N GLU A 95 16.96 -13.71 -25.12
CA GLU A 95 17.22 -15.11 -25.46
C GLU A 95 18.69 -15.37 -25.79
N ALA A 96 19.11 -16.63 -25.64
CA ALA A 96 20.48 -17.10 -25.84
C ALA A 96 21.54 -16.45 -24.93
N GLN A 97 21.10 -15.78 -23.86
CA GLN A 97 21.97 -15.20 -22.84
C GLN A 97 21.74 -15.89 -21.49
N PRO A 98 22.79 -16.00 -20.65
CA PRO A 98 22.62 -16.46 -19.28
C PRO A 98 21.80 -15.45 -18.48
N ILE A 99 20.98 -15.94 -17.53
CA ILE A 99 20.14 -15.09 -16.66
C ILE A 99 20.93 -14.01 -15.90
N SER A 100 22.23 -14.23 -15.68
CA SER A 100 23.15 -13.29 -15.03
C SER A 100 23.47 -12.05 -15.88
N ARG A 101 23.31 -12.12 -17.20
CA ARG A 101 23.56 -11.02 -18.15
C ARG A 101 22.27 -10.42 -18.71
N ALA A 102 21.17 -11.17 -18.68
CA ALA A 102 19.89 -10.66 -19.12
C ALA A 102 19.42 -9.48 -18.23
N PRO A 103 18.77 -8.45 -18.79
CA PRO A 103 18.17 -7.34 -18.03
C PRO A 103 16.88 -7.78 -17.29
N LEU A 104 16.85 -9.02 -16.80
CA LEU A 104 15.72 -9.67 -16.13
C LEU A 104 16.13 -10.15 -14.71
N PRO A 105 16.47 -9.24 -13.78
CA PRO A 105 16.79 -9.57 -12.39
C PRO A 105 15.84 -10.55 -11.70
N PHE A 106 14.55 -10.55 -12.02
CA PHE A 106 13.59 -11.50 -11.44
C PHE A 106 14.01 -12.97 -11.65
N LEU A 107 14.62 -13.32 -12.79
CA LEU A 107 15.15 -14.67 -13.03
C LEU A 107 16.31 -14.99 -12.08
N GLN A 108 17.14 -14.01 -11.74
CA GLN A 108 18.22 -14.22 -10.77
C GLN A 108 17.68 -14.37 -9.34
N VAL A 109 16.66 -13.58 -8.98
CA VAL A 109 16.00 -13.67 -7.66
C VAL A 109 15.32 -15.03 -7.49
N VAL A 110 14.65 -15.52 -8.52
CA VAL A 110 14.07 -16.87 -8.57
C VAL A 110 15.12 -17.93 -8.27
N PHE A 111 16.29 -17.85 -8.90
CA PHE A 111 17.31 -18.90 -8.85
C PHE A 111 18.43 -18.64 -7.83
N GLN A 112 18.10 -17.99 -6.70
CA GLN A 112 19.00 -18.01 -5.55
C GLN A 112 19.22 -19.44 -5.03
N SER A 113 20.36 -19.69 -4.38
CA SER A 113 20.85 -21.04 -4.04
C SER A 113 19.82 -21.93 -3.33
N THR A 114 19.00 -21.33 -2.46
CA THR A 114 17.95 -22.04 -1.70
C THR A 114 16.80 -22.52 -2.58
N THR A 115 16.40 -21.76 -3.60
CA THR A 115 15.30 -22.15 -4.51
C THR A 115 15.70 -23.29 -5.43
N ILE A 116 16.94 -23.28 -5.94
CA ILE A 116 17.48 -24.36 -6.77
C ILE A 116 17.52 -25.67 -5.97
N GLU A 117 17.92 -25.60 -4.71
CA GLU A 117 17.99 -26.77 -3.83
C GLU A 117 16.59 -27.35 -3.61
N LEU A 118 15.59 -26.54 -3.28
CA LEU A 118 14.20 -26.98 -3.11
C LEU A 118 13.64 -27.66 -4.37
N LEU A 119 13.86 -27.06 -5.55
CA LEU A 119 13.39 -27.62 -6.83
C LEU A 119 14.05 -28.99 -7.15
N LYS A 120 15.32 -29.18 -6.78
CA LYS A 120 16.09 -30.39 -7.11
C LYS A 120 16.00 -31.51 -6.08
N THR A 121 15.72 -31.19 -4.81
CA THR A 121 15.80 -32.16 -3.69
C THR A 121 14.45 -32.77 -3.33
N GLU A 122 13.32 -32.12 -3.64
CA GLU A 122 12.01 -32.70 -3.43
C GLU A 122 11.71 -33.81 -4.44
N LYS A 123 11.29 -34.98 -3.95
CA LYS A 123 10.90 -36.14 -4.79
C LYS A 123 9.77 -35.83 -5.76
N ASP A 124 8.90 -34.87 -5.42
CA ASP A 124 7.72 -34.51 -6.20
C ASP A 124 7.92 -33.22 -7.02
N HIS A 125 9.13 -32.61 -6.98
CA HIS A 125 9.48 -31.38 -7.70
C HIS A 125 8.40 -30.29 -7.59
N THR A 126 7.95 -30.00 -6.36
CA THR A 126 6.85 -29.05 -6.11
C THR A 126 7.17 -27.68 -6.74
N PRO A 127 6.20 -27.04 -7.43
CA PRO A 127 6.44 -25.73 -8.01
C PRO A 127 6.79 -24.71 -6.93
N VAL A 128 7.83 -23.91 -7.17
CA VAL A 128 8.21 -22.81 -6.27
C VAL A 128 7.59 -21.51 -6.78
N ILE A 129 6.98 -20.75 -5.86
CA ILE A 129 6.41 -19.44 -6.14
C ILE A 129 7.34 -18.38 -5.54
N VAL A 130 7.77 -17.43 -6.36
CA VAL A 130 8.63 -16.32 -5.95
C VAL A 130 7.98 -15.01 -6.36
N GLU A 131 7.85 -14.08 -5.42
CA GLU A 131 7.43 -12.71 -5.69
C GLU A 131 8.63 -11.76 -5.59
N CYS A 132 8.79 -10.86 -6.56
CA CYS A 132 9.85 -9.85 -6.50
C CYS A 132 9.49 -8.58 -7.27
N GLU A 133 10.21 -7.50 -6.94
CA GLU A 133 10.15 -6.26 -7.70
C GLU A 133 11.11 -6.30 -8.89
N GLN A 134 10.65 -5.78 -10.03
CA GLN A 134 11.40 -5.73 -11.27
C GLN A 134 11.23 -4.35 -11.91
N LEU A 135 12.36 -3.77 -12.33
CA LEU A 135 12.38 -2.53 -13.08
C LEU A 135 12.08 -2.83 -14.56
N ARG A 136 11.08 -2.17 -15.13
CA ARG A 136 10.77 -2.19 -16.56
C ARG A 136 11.77 -1.35 -17.35
N LYS A 137 11.83 -1.53 -18.67
CA LYS A 137 12.67 -0.73 -19.59
C LYS A 137 12.33 0.78 -19.53
N ASP A 138 11.08 1.12 -19.25
CA ASP A 138 10.60 2.49 -19.04
C ASP A 138 10.92 3.07 -17.65
N ARG A 139 11.65 2.33 -16.80
CA ARG A 139 12.01 2.65 -15.41
C ARG A 139 10.86 2.64 -14.41
N GLN A 140 9.71 2.07 -14.75
CA GLN A 140 8.67 1.80 -13.76
C GLN A 140 8.99 0.52 -12.98
N MET A 141 8.87 0.56 -11.65
CA MET A 141 8.96 -0.64 -10.82
C MET A 141 7.61 -1.38 -10.81
N ILE A 142 7.64 -2.68 -11.04
CA ILE A 142 6.46 -3.56 -10.96
C ILE A 142 6.74 -4.77 -10.08
N TRP A 143 5.67 -5.34 -9.53
CA TRP A 143 5.73 -6.61 -8.82
C TRP A 143 5.42 -7.77 -9.75
N LEU A 144 6.27 -8.80 -9.71
CA LEU A 144 6.13 -10.04 -10.46
C LEU A 144 5.95 -11.22 -9.51
N GLU A 145 5.13 -12.17 -9.91
CA GLU A 145 5.04 -13.52 -9.32
C GLU A 145 5.50 -14.52 -10.38
N SER A 146 6.49 -15.35 -10.05
CA SER A 146 7.00 -16.41 -10.90
C SER A 146 6.70 -17.77 -10.28
N VAL A 147 5.98 -18.62 -11.01
CA VAL A 147 5.78 -20.03 -10.67
C VAL A 147 6.77 -20.85 -11.47
N VAL A 148 7.60 -21.63 -10.79
CA VAL A 148 8.78 -22.27 -11.37
C VAL A 148 8.72 -23.77 -11.19
N ASN A 149 8.98 -24.49 -12.29
CA ASN A 149 8.96 -25.94 -12.38
C ASN A 149 10.27 -26.45 -12.94
N VAL A 150 10.60 -27.69 -12.60
CA VAL A 150 11.69 -28.43 -13.22
C VAL A 150 11.25 -28.90 -14.61
N ALA A 151 12.10 -28.71 -15.62
CA ALA A 151 11.89 -29.27 -16.95
C ALA A 151 12.62 -30.62 -17.04
N GLN A 152 11.90 -31.68 -17.42
CA GLN A 152 12.44 -33.04 -17.52
C GLN A 152 12.32 -33.58 -18.94
N ASN A 153 13.28 -34.43 -19.36
CA ASN A 153 13.16 -35.20 -20.59
C ASN A 153 12.28 -36.45 -20.39
N SER A 154 12.09 -37.24 -21.46
CA SER A 154 11.31 -38.48 -21.44
C SER A 154 11.87 -39.57 -20.50
N GLU A 155 13.12 -39.44 -20.08
CA GLU A 155 13.81 -40.37 -19.18
C GLU A 155 13.79 -39.90 -17.71
N GLY A 156 13.17 -38.73 -17.44
CA GLY A 156 13.06 -38.14 -16.10
C GLY A 156 14.28 -37.31 -15.69
N GLU A 157 15.25 -37.11 -16.57
CA GLU A 157 16.42 -36.30 -16.30
C GLU A 157 16.08 -34.81 -16.38
N ILE A 158 16.63 -34.02 -15.46
CA ILE A 158 16.45 -32.57 -15.44
C ILE A 158 17.24 -31.95 -16.59
N ILE A 159 16.52 -31.30 -17.51
CA ILE A 159 17.09 -30.58 -18.65
C ILE A 159 17.08 -29.06 -18.48
N GLY A 160 16.46 -28.57 -17.40
CA GLY A 160 16.47 -27.16 -17.02
C GLY A 160 15.24 -26.80 -16.20
N PHE A 161 14.73 -25.59 -16.43
CA PHE A 161 13.62 -25.04 -15.65
C PHE A 161 12.65 -24.29 -16.55
N THR A 162 11.36 -24.40 -16.26
CA THR A 162 10.32 -23.63 -16.92
C THR A 162 9.55 -22.82 -15.90
N GLY A 163 9.07 -21.65 -16.29
CA GLY A 163 8.24 -20.86 -15.41
C GLY A 163 7.26 -19.96 -16.13
N VAL A 164 6.26 -19.54 -15.37
CA VAL A 164 5.26 -18.56 -15.78
C VAL A 164 5.39 -17.37 -14.85
N THR A 165 5.47 -16.16 -15.41
CA THR A 165 5.66 -14.92 -14.66
C THR A 165 4.56 -13.94 -14.99
N ARG A 166 3.86 -13.48 -13.95
CA ARG A 166 2.70 -12.61 -14.06
C ARG A 166 2.93 -11.28 -13.35
N ASN A 167 2.28 -10.23 -13.84
CA ASN A 167 2.23 -8.95 -13.14
C ASN A 167 1.24 -9.03 -11.97
N ILE A 168 1.71 -8.75 -10.75
CA ILE A 168 0.87 -8.70 -9.54
C ILE A 168 0.84 -7.30 -8.93
N SER A 169 1.27 -6.27 -9.66
CA SER A 169 1.35 -4.89 -9.15
C SER A 169 0.01 -4.38 -8.65
N GLU A 170 -1.08 -4.63 -9.38
CA GLU A 170 -2.42 -4.23 -8.95
C GLU A 170 -2.87 -4.98 -7.70
N ARG A 171 -2.55 -6.28 -7.60
CA ARG A 171 -2.80 -7.08 -6.39
C ARG A 171 -2.04 -6.50 -5.19
N LYS A 172 -0.75 -6.22 -5.33
CA LYS A 172 0.09 -5.64 -4.28
C LYS A 172 -0.36 -4.23 -3.87
N LYS A 173 -0.79 -3.40 -4.81
CA LYS A 173 -1.39 -2.08 -4.50
C LYS A 173 -2.67 -2.24 -3.69
N ALA A 174 -3.57 -3.13 -4.09
CA ALA A 174 -4.82 -3.39 -3.38
C ALA A 174 -4.57 -3.95 -1.97
N GLU A 175 -3.65 -4.91 -1.83
CA GLU A 175 -3.23 -5.47 -0.53
C GLU A 175 -2.66 -4.38 0.38
N ASN A 176 -1.80 -3.50 -0.14
CA ASN A 176 -1.22 -2.40 0.64
C ASN A 176 -2.29 -1.38 1.07
N LEU A 177 -3.18 -0.97 0.17
CA LEU A 177 -4.28 -0.06 0.50
C LEU A 177 -5.20 -0.67 1.56
N LEU A 178 -5.53 -1.96 1.45
CA LEU A 178 -6.34 -2.67 2.43
C LEU A 178 -5.61 -2.77 3.78
N HIS A 179 -4.32 -3.07 3.77
CA HIS A 179 -3.50 -3.12 4.98
C HIS A 179 -3.43 -1.75 5.67
N GLN A 180 -3.22 -0.67 4.92
CA GLN A 180 -3.23 0.70 5.44
C GLN A 180 -4.60 1.08 6.02
N ALA A 181 -5.69 0.74 5.33
CA ALA A 181 -7.05 0.97 5.84
C ALA A 181 -7.32 0.19 7.13
N TYR A 182 -6.88 -1.08 7.19
CA TYR A 182 -6.99 -1.91 8.38
C TYR A 182 -6.21 -1.32 9.56
N GLU A 183 -4.94 -0.94 9.36
CA GLU A 183 -4.11 -0.34 10.40
C GLU A 183 -4.67 1.00 10.90
N ARG A 184 -5.19 1.85 10.00
CA ARG A 184 -5.87 3.10 10.36
C ARG A 184 -7.10 2.84 11.20
N ARG A 185 -7.97 1.92 10.77
CA ARG A 185 -9.19 1.56 11.51
C ARG A 185 -8.85 1.00 12.88
N LYS A 186 -7.88 0.09 12.97
CA LYS A 186 -7.42 -0.50 14.23
C LYS A 186 -6.92 0.56 15.22
N LYS A 187 -6.07 1.50 14.77
CA LYS A 187 -5.62 2.63 15.59
C LYS A 187 -6.78 3.53 16.03
N ARG A 188 -7.66 3.87 15.10
CA ARG A 188 -8.84 4.71 15.37
C ARG A 188 -9.74 4.08 16.44
N ASP A 189 -10.10 2.82 16.25
CA ASP A 189 -10.99 2.10 17.15
C ASP A 189 -10.34 1.96 18.55
N PHE A 190 -9.04 1.68 18.61
CA PHE A 190 -8.25 1.66 19.85
C PHE A 190 -8.31 3.01 20.60
N PHE A 191 -7.85 4.10 19.98
CA PHE A 191 -7.78 5.39 20.69
C PHE A 191 -9.16 5.98 21.00
N ASN A 192 -10.16 5.75 20.14
CA ASN A 192 -11.53 6.20 20.43
C ASN A 192 -12.15 5.41 21.58
N GLN A 193 -11.87 4.11 21.69
CA GLN A 193 -12.27 3.34 22.87
C GLN A 193 -11.63 3.91 24.16
N LEU A 194 -10.36 4.34 24.12
CA LEU A 194 -9.75 4.98 25.29
C LEU A 194 -10.37 6.36 25.58
N ALA A 195 -10.77 7.10 24.53
CA ALA A 195 -11.41 8.41 24.67
C ALA A 195 -12.84 8.33 25.23
N GLU A 196 -13.50 7.17 25.13
CA GLU A 196 -14.81 6.91 25.73
C GLU A 196 -14.72 6.52 27.22
N ARG A 197 -13.54 6.10 27.70
CA ARG A 197 -13.31 5.71 29.09
C ARG A 197 -12.76 6.87 29.91
N ASN A 198 -13.49 7.26 30.96
CA ASN A 198 -13.10 8.38 31.81
C ASN A 198 -12.06 8.02 32.89
N ASP A 199 -11.87 6.74 33.17
CA ASP A 199 -11.12 6.21 34.33
C ASP A 199 -9.91 5.35 33.97
N ILE A 200 -9.50 5.33 32.70
CA ILE A 200 -8.35 4.54 32.24
C ILE A 200 -7.05 4.95 32.93
N ASN A 201 -6.27 3.95 33.36
CA ASN A 201 -4.94 4.15 33.92
C ASN A 201 -3.83 3.65 32.98
N ASP A 202 -2.57 3.99 33.29
CA ASP A 202 -1.41 3.66 32.47
C ASP A 202 -1.25 2.16 32.22
N ALA A 203 -1.45 1.34 33.25
CA ALA A 203 -1.26 -0.11 33.15
C ALA A 203 -2.30 -0.73 32.22
N GLU A 204 -3.55 -0.28 32.29
CA GLU A 204 -4.63 -0.71 31.40
C GLU A 204 -4.39 -0.28 29.96
N ALA A 205 -4.01 0.98 29.73
CA ALA A 205 -3.73 1.47 28.38
C ALA A 205 -2.55 0.72 27.72
N LEU A 206 -1.49 0.47 28.48
CA LEU A 206 -0.34 -0.31 28.01
C LEU A 206 -0.72 -1.76 27.73
N ASN A 207 -1.54 -2.39 28.58
CA ASN A 207 -1.99 -3.77 28.39
C ASN A 207 -2.90 -3.89 27.14
N LEU A 208 -3.85 -2.98 26.97
CA LEU A 208 -4.68 -2.92 25.76
C LEU A 208 -3.82 -2.72 24.51
N GLY A 209 -2.84 -1.81 24.56
CA GLY A 209 -1.90 -1.60 23.46
C GLY A 209 -1.13 -2.88 23.11
N TRP A 210 -0.63 -3.61 24.11
CA TRP A 210 0.07 -4.88 23.89
C TRP A 210 -0.82 -5.96 23.30
N GLN A 211 -2.07 -6.09 23.77
CA GLN A 211 -3.05 -7.04 23.22
C GLN A 211 -3.32 -6.75 21.74
N ASP A 212 -3.45 -5.47 21.39
CA ASP A 212 -3.69 -5.02 20.02
C ASP A 212 -2.39 -4.87 19.21
N LYS A 213 -1.22 -5.27 19.73
CA LYS A 213 0.09 -5.11 19.07
C LYS A 213 0.36 -3.66 18.64
N LEU A 214 -0.13 -2.70 19.42
CA LEU A 214 0.01 -1.27 19.21
C LEU A 214 0.89 -0.71 20.33
N TYR A 215 2.09 -0.25 19.96
CA TYR A 215 2.97 0.43 20.89
C TYR A 215 2.35 1.78 21.26
N VAL A 216 2.19 2.03 22.55
CA VAL A 216 1.75 3.34 23.06
C VAL A 216 2.77 3.88 24.06
N PRO A 217 3.11 5.17 24.00
CA PRO A 217 4.01 5.78 24.96
C PRO A 217 3.34 5.86 26.34
N LYS A 218 4.15 5.75 27.41
CA LYS A 218 3.68 6.04 28.78
C LYS A 218 3.40 7.52 28.95
N ASP A 219 4.38 8.36 28.64
CA ASP A 219 4.30 9.81 28.77
C ASP A 219 4.21 10.44 27.37
N PHE A 220 3.18 11.25 27.14
CA PHE A 220 2.92 11.82 25.81
C PHE A 220 2.30 13.21 25.85
N SER A 221 2.62 13.97 24.81
CA SER A 221 1.94 15.19 24.43
C SER A 221 0.73 14.85 23.56
N LEU A 222 -0.38 15.54 23.80
CA LEU A 222 -1.64 15.33 23.08
C LEU A 222 -2.02 16.59 22.31
N PHE A 223 -2.33 16.39 21.04
CA PHE A 223 -2.79 17.43 20.13
C PHE A 223 -4.08 17.00 19.46
N PHE A 224 -4.94 17.97 19.18
CA PHE A 224 -6.11 17.79 18.33
C PHE A 224 -5.98 18.72 17.13
N LEU A 225 -5.99 18.15 15.94
CA LEU A 225 -5.90 18.87 14.67
C LEU A 225 -7.30 19.02 14.11
N PHE A 226 -7.71 20.27 13.93
CA PHE A 226 -8.92 20.67 13.25
C PHE A 226 -8.57 21.21 11.86
N ILE A 227 -9.28 20.80 10.82
CA ILE A 227 -8.98 21.17 9.43
C ILE A 227 -10.22 21.87 8.84
N ASP A 228 -10.07 23.08 8.30
CA ASP A 228 -11.18 23.94 7.89
C ASP A 228 -11.91 23.46 6.63
N THR A 229 -11.19 22.82 5.71
CA THR A 229 -11.76 22.23 4.47
C THR A 229 -12.82 21.16 4.76
N ILE A 230 -12.89 20.66 5.99
CA ILE A 230 -13.79 19.60 6.45
C ILE A 230 -15.23 20.10 6.71
N ASP A 231 -15.38 21.39 7.05
CA ASP A 231 -16.68 21.99 7.43
C ASP A 231 -17.10 23.15 6.51
N THR A 232 -16.22 23.62 5.61
CA THR A 232 -16.50 24.74 4.68
C THR A 232 -16.98 24.30 3.29
N LEU A 233 -17.02 23.00 3.01
CA LEU A 233 -17.71 22.49 1.82
C LEU A 233 -19.22 22.69 2.04
N PRO A 234 -19.92 23.45 1.18
CA PRO A 234 -21.33 23.75 1.39
C PRO A 234 -22.12 22.44 1.41
N ILE A 235 -22.62 22.07 2.58
CA ILE A 235 -23.67 21.07 2.73
C ILE A 235 -24.96 21.82 2.41
N ASN A 236 -25.27 21.99 1.13
CA ASN A 236 -26.63 22.38 0.76
C ASN A 236 -27.52 21.23 1.21
N GLU A 237 -28.45 21.47 2.14
CA GLU A 237 -29.36 20.45 2.67
C GLU A 237 -30.18 19.75 1.57
N ASP A 238 -30.29 20.37 0.40
CA ASP A 238 -30.97 19.82 -0.78
C ASP A 238 -30.10 18.91 -1.67
N ASN A 239 -28.78 18.81 -1.41
CA ASN A 239 -27.87 17.95 -2.17
C ASN A 239 -26.63 17.64 -1.33
N ILE A 240 -26.69 16.56 -0.52
CA ILE A 240 -25.49 15.95 0.07
C ILE A 240 -24.66 15.44 -1.10
N ASN A 241 -23.73 16.25 -1.59
CA ASN A 241 -22.88 15.90 -2.71
C ASN A 241 -21.93 14.80 -2.20
N GLU A 242 -22.21 13.53 -2.52
CA GLU A 242 -21.43 12.38 -2.06
C GLU A 242 -19.92 12.60 -2.29
N ASP A 243 -19.56 13.25 -3.39
CA ASP A 243 -18.21 13.66 -3.76
C ASP A 243 -17.48 14.46 -2.66
N ASN A 244 -18.19 15.34 -1.93
CA ASN A 244 -17.61 16.14 -0.86
C ASN A 244 -17.26 15.28 0.38
N ILE A 245 -18.06 14.25 0.67
CA ILE A 245 -17.82 13.32 1.78
C ILE A 245 -16.58 12.46 1.47
N TYR A 246 -16.49 11.94 0.24
CA TYR A 246 -15.33 11.16 -0.20
C TYR A 246 -14.05 11.99 -0.18
N LEU A 247 -14.09 13.23 -0.66
CA LEU A 247 -12.93 14.12 -0.65
C LEU A 247 -12.47 14.44 0.78
N LYS A 248 -13.42 14.71 1.69
CA LYS A 248 -13.13 14.91 3.12
C LYS A 248 -12.45 13.71 3.74
N GLN A 249 -12.97 12.50 3.53
CA GLN A 249 -12.37 11.28 4.06
C GLN A 249 -10.96 11.08 3.49
N GLN A 250 -10.77 11.29 2.19
CA GLN A 250 -9.48 11.15 1.54
C GLN A 250 -8.42 12.10 2.11
N ILE A 251 -8.80 13.34 2.47
CA ILE A 251 -7.90 14.31 3.11
C ILE A 251 -7.51 13.83 4.53
N ILE A 252 -8.48 13.41 5.34
CA ILE A 252 -8.24 12.90 6.70
C ILE A 252 -7.30 11.69 6.64
N ASP A 253 -7.64 10.73 5.79
CA ASP A 253 -6.89 9.50 5.57
C ASP A 253 -5.43 9.78 5.20
N THR A 254 -5.23 10.66 4.21
CA THR A 254 -3.90 11.05 3.75
C THR A 254 -3.10 11.71 4.88
N LEU A 255 -3.71 12.59 5.66
CA LEU A 255 -3.04 13.26 6.78
C LEU A 255 -2.69 12.30 7.90
N VAL A 256 -3.61 11.41 8.28
CA VAL A 256 -3.35 10.38 9.29
C VAL A 256 -2.15 9.52 8.87
N ASP A 257 -2.09 9.12 7.60
CA ASP A 257 -0.96 8.35 7.06
C ASP A 257 0.34 9.16 7.09
N GLN A 258 0.34 10.42 6.64
CA GLN A 258 1.54 11.26 6.67
C GLN A 258 2.05 11.53 8.09
N LEU A 259 1.15 11.74 9.05
CA LEU A 259 1.53 11.97 10.45
C LEU A 259 2.11 10.70 11.08
N ASN A 260 1.53 9.53 10.80
CA ASN A 260 2.04 8.24 11.29
C ASN A 260 3.36 7.80 10.65
N ARG A 261 3.80 8.42 9.53
CA ARG A 261 5.16 8.22 8.99
C ARG A 261 6.26 8.86 9.84
N LYS A 262 5.89 9.84 10.68
CA LYS A 262 6.84 10.46 11.61
C LYS A 262 7.12 9.49 12.76
N GLU A 263 8.39 9.33 13.10
CA GLU A 263 8.82 8.38 14.12
C GLU A 263 8.15 8.65 15.47
N SER A 264 7.62 7.59 16.07
CA SER A 264 6.91 7.61 17.36
C SER A 264 5.65 8.50 17.43
N THR A 265 5.11 8.92 16.29
CA THR A 265 3.83 9.62 16.25
C THR A 265 2.69 8.61 16.08
N HIS A 266 1.64 8.76 16.88
CA HIS A 266 0.37 8.08 16.63
C HIS A 266 -0.69 9.12 16.31
N ALA A 267 -1.21 9.07 15.08
CA ALA A 267 -2.32 9.90 14.63
C ALA A 267 -3.53 9.01 14.32
N TRP A 268 -4.73 9.50 14.64
CA TRP A 268 -5.98 8.80 14.36
C TRP A 268 -7.11 9.79 14.14
N GLU A 269 -8.17 9.34 13.47
CA GLU A 269 -9.40 10.12 13.30
C GLU A 269 -10.18 10.17 14.63
N ALA A 270 -10.37 11.38 15.15
CA ALA A 270 -11.01 11.64 16.43
C ALA A 270 -12.16 12.63 16.25
N GLY A 271 -13.42 12.15 16.32
CA GLY A 271 -14.60 13.00 16.19
C GLY A 271 -14.62 13.78 14.88
N ARG A 272 -14.44 15.12 14.95
CA ARG A 272 -14.42 16.03 13.79
C ARG A 272 -13.02 16.38 13.28
N GLY A 273 -11.99 15.70 13.75
CA GLY A 273 -10.61 16.03 13.41
C GLY A 273 -9.66 14.86 13.58
N ILE A 274 -8.40 15.16 13.87
CA ILE A 274 -7.34 14.17 14.01
C ILE A 274 -6.72 14.31 15.40
N GLY A 275 -6.78 13.24 16.19
CA GLY A 275 -6.02 13.12 17.43
C GLY A 275 -4.57 12.76 17.11
N VAL A 276 -3.62 13.38 17.81
CA VAL A 276 -2.19 13.08 17.67
C VAL A 276 -1.56 12.97 19.05
N ILE A 277 -0.90 11.85 19.31
CA ILE A 277 -0.01 11.70 20.46
C ILE A 277 1.44 11.54 20.01
N TYR A 278 2.34 12.09 20.82
CA TYR A 278 3.78 12.04 20.60
C TYR A 278 4.50 11.90 21.95
N PRO A 279 5.53 11.04 22.09
CA PRO A 279 6.26 10.88 23.34
C PRO A 279 6.70 12.22 23.92
N ALA A 280 6.40 12.42 25.20
CA ALA A 280 6.68 13.67 25.88
C ALA A 280 8.19 13.87 26.03
N GLN A 281 8.67 15.09 25.78
CA GLN A 281 10.06 15.44 26.05
C GLN A 281 10.29 15.61 27.57
N THR A 282 11.38 15.05 28.09
CA THR A 282 11.73 15.11 29.51
C THR A 282 12.13 16.53 29.96
N GLY A 283 11.96 16.85 31.25
CA GLY A 283 12.45 18.08 31.88
C GLY A 283 11.37 19.12 32.26
N THR A 284 11.81 20.27 32.77
CA THR A 284 10.96 21.44 33.11
C THR A 284 10.49 22.17 31.83
N ALA A 285 9.47 23.04 31.93
CA ALA A 285 8.84 23.77 30.81
C ALA A 285 8.08 22.87 29.80
N ARG A 286 7.19 22.01 30.31
CA ARG A 286 6.40 21.06 29.49
C ARG A 286 5.48 21.78 28.49
N LYS A 287 4.80 22.86 28.90
CA LYS A 287 3.87 23.63 28.05
C LYS A 287 4.60 24.22 26.84
N GLU A 288 5.76 24.86 27.04
CA GLU A 288 6.56 25.45 25.97
C GLU A 288 7.05 24.39 24.97
N LYS A 289 7.44 23.20 25.46
CA LYS A 289 7.85 22.06 24.63
C LYS A 289 6.69 21.48 23.81
N GLU A 290 5.51 21.39 24.39
CA GLU A 290 4.29 20.98 23.67
C GLU A 290 3.95 21.96 22.56
N LEU A 291 3.98 23.26 22.84
CA LEU A 291 3.74 24.30 21.84
C LEU A 291 4.80 24.29 20.73
N ALA A 292 6.08 24.10 21.06
CA ALA A 292 7.15 23.95 20.06
C ALA A 292 6.92 22.71 19.17
N THR A 293 6.44 21.62 19.76
CA THR A 293 6.09 20.39 19.02
C THR A 293 4.89 20.62 18.09
N ALA A 294 3.86 21.34 18.54
CA ALA A 294 2.74 21.74 17.71
C ALA A 294 3.18 22.62 16.52
N VAL A 295 4.13 23.53 16.71
CA VAL A 295 4.72 24.33 15.61
C VAL A 295 5.41 23.43 14.58
N ASN A 296 6.09 22.38 15.02
CA ASN A 296 6.73 21.42 14.11
C ASN A 296 5.70 20.62 13.31
N TYR A 297 4.59 20.19 13.92
CA TYR A 297 3.49 19.55 13.20
C TYR A 297 2.82 20.49 12.21
N MET A 298 2.59 21.74 12.60
CA MET A 298 2.02 22.75 11.69
C MET A 298 2.88 22.91 10.42
N LYS A 299 4.20 23.09 10.60
CA LYS A 299 5.15 23.17 9.47
C LYS A 299 5.12 21.91 8.59
N TYR A 300 5.09 20.74 9.22
CA TYR A 300 5.02 19.47 8.50
C TYR A 300 3.74 19.37 7.68
N ILE A 301 2.58 19.66 8.26
CA ILE A 301 1.29 19.60 7.58
C ILE A 301 1.23 20.60 6.42
N SER A 302 1.71 21.83 6.59
CA SER A 302 1.75 22.84 5.53
C SER A 302 2.61 22.44 4.33
N MET A 303 3.57 21.51 4.48
CA MET A 303 4.33 20.98 3.34
C MET A 303 3.53 20.00 2.48
N TYR A 304 2.60 19.24 3.09
CA TYR A 304 1.78 18.25 2.38
C TYR A 304 0.43 18.80 1.93
N LEU A 305 -0.13 19.75 2.67
CA LEU A 305 -1.40 20.42 2.37
C LEU A 305 -1.25 21.94 2.51
N PRO A 306 -0.58 22.61 1.57
CA PRO A 306 -0.33 24.06 1.64
C PRO A 306 -1.61 24.90 1.65
N ASP A 307 -2.67 24.41 1.00
CA ASP A 307 -3.94 25.14 0.86
C ASP A 307 -4.94 24.87 2.01
N SER A 308 -4.63 23.92 2.90
CA SER A 308 -5.52 23.55 4.00
C SER A 308 -5.28 24.41 5.24
N GLN A 309 -6.33 25.05 5.74
CA GLN A 309 -6.29 25.76 7.02
C GLN A 309 -6.39 24.75 8.17
N VAL A 310 -5.28 24.53 8.88
CA VAL A 310 -5.21 23.59 10.01
C VAL A 310 -5.00 24.35 11.31
N TYR A 311 -5.73 23.96 12.35
CA TYR A 311 -5.67 24.53 13.68
C TYR A 311 -5.34 23.41 14.67
N ILE A 312 -4.35 23.62 15.53
CA ILE A 312 -3.92 22.65 16.53
C ILE A 312 -4.37 23.14 17.91
N GLY A 313 -5.17 22.33 18.59
CA GLY A 313 -5.45 22.49 20.00
C GLY A 313 -4.61 21.54 20.83
N THR A 314 -4.24 21.97 22.03
CA THR A 314 -3.58 21.13 23.04
C THR A 314 -4.13 21.48 24.42
N ALA A 315 -3.97 20.57 25.38
CA ALA A 315 -4.46 20.73 26.73
C ALA A 315 -3.37 20.35 27.74
N ASN A 316 -3.56 20.81 28.99
CA ASN A 316 -2.61 20.60 30.08
C ASN A 316 -2.04 19.20 30.08
N TYR A 317 -0.73 19.14 30.14
CA TYR A 317 -0.02 17.90 30.36
C TYR A 317 -0.50 17.21 31.64
N ALA A 318 -0.97 15.97 31.47
CA ALA A 318 -1.17 15.01 32.54
C ALA A 318 -0.16 13.87 32.33
N ASP A 319 0.52 13.43 33.39
CA ASP A 319 1.38 12.25 33.30
C ASP A 319 0.50 11.03 32.96
N GLY A 320 0.87 10.31 31.91
CA GLY A 320 0.20 9.07 31.55
C GLY A 320 -1.13 9.19 30.81
N TRP A 321 -1.90 8.11 30.93
CA TRP A 321 -3.19 7.88 30.29
C TRP A 321 -4.38 8.34 31.14
N LYS A 322 -4.14 8.70 32.40
CA LYS A 322 -5.17 9.20 33.29
C LYS A 322 -5.80 10.48 32.73
N ASN A 323 -7.14 10.55 32.71
CA ASN A 323 -7.91 11.66 32.13
C ASN A 323 -7.70 11.86 30.62
N PHE A 324 -7.22 10.85 29.87
CA PHE A 324 -7.02 10.94 28.42
C PHE A 324 -8.24 11.51 27.68
N ALA A 325 -9.44 10.97 27.96
CA ALA A 325 -10.71 11.44 27.40
C ALA A 325 -10.93 12.95 27.60
N ASN A 326 -10.78 13.43 28.84
CA ASN A 326 -10.93 14.84 29.17
C ASN A 326 -9.86 15.70 28.50
N ARG A 327 -8.63 15.19 28.41
CA ARG A 327 -7.50 15.90 27.79
C ARG A 327 -7.71 16.06 26.28
N LEU A 328 -8.22 15.02 25.62
CA LEU A 328 -8.59 15.06 24.20
C LEU A 328 -9.73 16.06 23.95
N LYS A 329 -10.79 16.01 24.75
CA LYS A 329 -11.91 16.95 24.67
C LYS A 329 -11.49 18.41 24.89
N ASN A 330 -10.57 18.64 25.83
CA ASN A 330 -10.02 19.97 26.08
C ASN A 330 -9.18 20.46 24.90
N ALA A 331 -8.36 19.60 24.29
CA ALA A 331 -7.58 19.93 23.10
C ALA A 331 -8.49 20.24 21.91
N GLU A 332 -9.53 19.43 21.67
CA GLU A 332 -10.55 19.69 20.66
C GLU A 332 -11.23 21.05 20.87
N THR A 333 -11.65 21.31 22.11
CA THR A 333 -12.28 22.57 22.50
C THR A 333 -11.36 23.77 22.25
N ALA A 334 -10.07 23.63 22.56
CA ALA A 334 -9.07 24.68 22.32
C ALA A 334 -8.89 24.97 20.83
N ALA A 335 -8.81 23.93 19.98
CA ALA A 335 -8.71 24.09 18.53
C ALA A 335 -9.93 24.83 17.96
N ARG A 336 -11.13 24.45 18.42
CA ARG A 336 -12.40 25.02 17.97
C ARG A 336 -12.57 26.48 18.39
N ILE A 337 -12.43 26.78 19.69
CA ILE A 337 -12.51 28.16 20.20
C ILE A 337 -11.46 29.02 19.52
N GLY A 338 -10.23 28.50 19.44
CA GLY A 338 -9.11 29.21 18.85
C GLY A 338 -9.39 29.65 17.42
N ARG A 339 -9.87 28.72 16.58
CA ARG A 339 -10.27 29.02 15.20
C ARG A 339 -11.32 30.13 15.13
N GLN A 340 -12.32 30.08 16.01
CA GLN A 340 -13.44 31.05 15.99
C GLN A 340 -13.04 32.44 16.50
N VAL A 341 -12.30 32.51 17.60
CA VAL A 341 -11.99 33.77 18.30
C VAL A 341 -10.70 34.42 17.76
N TRP A 342 -9.71 33.61 17.40
CA TRP A 342 -8.38 34.07 16.98
C TRP A 342 -7.91 33.36 15.70
N PRO A 343 -8.58 33.55 14.55
CA PRO A 343 -8.34 32.79 13.32
C PRO A 343 -6.93 32.97 12.71
N THR A 344 -6.23 34.05 13.10
CA THR A 344 -4.85 34.35 12.68
C THR A 344 -3.80 33.50 13.41
N ARG A 345 -4.10 33.07 14.64
CA ARG A 345 -3.30 32.07 15.37
C ARG A 345 -3.66 30.69 14.81
N LYS A 346 -2.75 29.72 14.90
CA LYS A 346 -3.00 28.34 14.41
C LYS A 346 -2.81 27.27 15.48
N ILE A 347 -2.33 27.66 16.66
CA ILE A 347 -2.01 26.72 17.76
C ILE A 347 -2.56 27.31 19.06
N TYR A 348 -3.36 26.54 19.78
CA TYR A 348 -4.08 26.99 20.97
C TYR A 348 -3.89 26.02 22.12
N HIS A 349 -3.61 26.57 23.29
CA HIS A 349 -3.58 25.80 24.53
C HIS A 349 -4.89 26.04 25.28
N TYR A 350 -5.46 24.98 25.84
CA TYR A 350 -6.78 25.02 26.47
C TYR A 350 -6.90 26.06 27.59
N GLU A 351 -5.87 26.22 28.43
CA GLU A 351 -5.85 27.27 29.47
C GLU A 351 -5.86 28.69 28.91
N ASP A 352 -5.26 28.91 27.75
CA ASP A 352 -5.17 30.24 27.13
C ASP A 352 -6.54 30.68 26.58
N CYS A 353 -7.54 29.79 26.56
CA CYS A 353 -8.89 30.09 26.07
C CYS A 353 -9.74 30.85 27.11
N GLY A 354 -9.32 30.99 28.37
CA GLY A 354 -10.01 31.79 29.39
C GLY A 354 -11.51 31.49 29.52
N ILE A 355 -12.33 32.54 29.59
CA ILE A 355 -13.79 32.48 29.70
C ILE A 355 -14.48 31.65 28.61
N TYR A 356 -13.90 31.56 27.41
CA TYR A 356 -14.48 30.80 26.30
C TYR A 356 -14.56 29.30 26.60
N ARG A 357 -13.75 28.79 27.55
CA ARG A 357 -13.86 27.41 28.04
C ARG A 357 -15.23 27.10 28.64
N VAL A 358 -15.82 28.08 29.34
CA VAL A 358 -17.14 27.95 30.00
C VAL A 358 -18.26 28.09 28.97
N LEU A 359 -18.04 28.91 27.94
CA LEU A 359 -19.00 29.14 26.86
C LEU A 359 -18.98 28.05 25.80
N ALA A 360 -17.93 27.23 25.76
CA ALA A 360 -17.73 26.16 24.79
C ALA A 360 -18.94 25.22 24.62
N PRO A 361 -19.60 24.74 25.70
CA PRO A 361 -20.78 23.87 25.58
C PRO A 361 -22.02 24.58 25.01
N PHE A 362 -22.06 25.91 25.07
CA PHE A 362 -23.20 26.73 24.62
C PHE A 362 -22.99 27.29 23.20
N SER A 363 -21.74 27.38 22.73
CA SER A 363 -21.35 27.84 21.39
C SER A 363 -21.63 26.84 20.24
N VAL A 364 -22.72 26.08 20.32
CA VAL A 364 -23.00 24.95 19.41
C VAL A 364 -23.42 25.40 18.00
N THR A 365 -23.77 26.67 17.80
CA THR A 365 -24.15 27.24 16.51
C THR A 365 -23.46 28.59 16.26
N ASP A 366 -23.28 28.97 14.98
CA ASP A 366 -22.76 30.28 14.59
C ASP A 366 -23.59 31.43 15.18
N GLU A 367 -24.89 31.20 15.42
CA GLU A 367 -25.81 32.12 16.08
C GLU A 367 -25.50 32.30 17.57
N ALA A 368 -25.18 31.22 18.29
CA ALA A 368 -24.76 31.30 19.70
C ALA A 368 -23.42 32.02 19.85
N ALA A 369 -22.51 31.86 18.88
CA ALA A 369 -21.25 32.58 18.82
C ALA A 369 -21.45 34.08 18.52
N ALA A 370 -22.33 34.42 17.58
CA ALA A 370 -22.72 35.80 17.30
C ALA A 370 -23.34 36.46 18.55
N TYR A 371 -24.21 35.74 19.26
CA TYR A 371 -24.82 36.20 20.50
C TYR A 371 -23.78 36.41 21.61
N VAL A 372 -22.86 35.46 21.82
CA VAL A 372 -21.76 35.60 22.78
C VAL A 372 -20.85 36.77 22.41
N SER A 373 -20.49 36.92 21.13
CA SER A 373 -19.67 38.05 20.67
C SER A 373 -20.39 39.38 20.84
N GLN A 374 -21.70 39.43 20.62
CA GLN A 374 -22.49 40.65 20.76
C GLN A 374 -22.73 41.03 22.23
N MET A 375 -22.97 40.05 23.10
CA MET A 375 -23.34 40.28 24.50
C MET A 375 -22.14 40.33 25.44
N LEU A 376 -21.09 39.53 25.18
CA LEU A 376 -19.89 39.43 26.01
C LEU A 376 -18.66 40.08 25.36
N GLY A 377 -18.63 40.28 24.04
CA GLY A 377 -17.53 40.95 23.34
C GLY A 377 -17.24 42.37 23.83
N PRO A 378 -18.24 43.24 24.07
CA PRO A 378 -18.02 44.57 24.65
C PRO A 378 -17.38 44.53 26.05
N LEU A 379 -17.66 43.49 26.84
CA LEU A 379 -17.06 43.30 28.16
C LEU A 379 -15.58 42.90 28.09
N MET A 380 -15.11 42.40 26.94
CA MET A 380 -13.69 42.08 26.73
C MET A 380 -12.83 43.31 26.44
N GLU A 381 -13.42 44.45 26.07
CA GLU A 381 -12.70 45.72 25.95
C GLU A 381 -12.31 46.31 27.33
N HIS A 382 -12.83 45.70 28.41
CA HIS A 382 -12.54 46.06 29.80
C HIS A 382 -11.88 44.87 30.53
N PRO A 383 -10.55 44.71 30.43
CA PRO A 383 -9.80 43.59 31.03
C PRO A 383 -10.08 43.41 32.53
N ASP A 384 -10.34 44.52 33.22
CA ASP A 384 -10.64 44.63 34.64
C ASP A 384 -11.90 43.87 35.06
N LEU A 385 -12.86 43.66 34.14
CA LEU A 385 -14.17 43.05 34.39
C LEU A 385 -14.24 41.57 34.00
N VAL A 386 -13.27 41.08 33.22
CA VAL A 386 -13.24 39.67 32.75
C VAL A 386 -13.19 38.69 33.93
N GLY A 387 -12.36 38.97 34.95
CA GLY A 387 -12.27 38.14 36.14
C GLY A 387 -13.53 38.14 37.02
N THR A 388 -14.34 39.20 36.94
CA THR A 388 -15.64 39.28 37.62
C THR A 388 -16.69 38.46 36.87
N LEU A 389 -16.69 38.55 35.54
CA LEU A 389 -17.60 37.81 34.66
C LEU A 389 -17.36 36.29 34.75
N GLU A 390 -16.11 35.86 34.78
CA GLU A 390 -15.75 34.44 34.96
C GLU A 390 -16.31 33.86 36.27
N LYS A 391 -16.25 34.63 37.36
CA LYS A 391 -16.78 34.20 38.66
C LYS A 391 -18.31 34.18 38.69
N LEU A 392 -18.98 35.13 38.01
CA LEU A 392 -20.44 35.14 37.87
C LEU A 392 -20.92 33.92 37.07
N LEU A 393 -20.26 33.60 35.95
CA LEU A 393 -20.60 32.44 35.12
C LEU A 393 -20.28 31.10 35.79
N ALA A 394 -19.33 31.08 36.73
CA ALA A 394 -19.06 29.91 37.58
C ALA A 394 -20.13 29.70 38.68
N GLY A 395 -21.18 30.52 38.72
CA GLY A 395 -22.30 30.40 39.66
C GLY A 395 -22.09 31.10 41.01
N LEU A 396 -21.03 31.89 41.17
CA LEU A 396 -20.79 32.65 42.41
C LEU A 396 -21.70 33.88 42.46
N SER A 397 -22.29 34.12 43.63
CA SER A 397 -23.07 35.32 43.90
C SER A 397 -22.17 36.56 43.95
N PHE A 398 -22.72 37.73 43.61
CA PHE A 398 -22.00 39.03 43.73
C PHE A 398 -21.33 39.25 45.09
N LYS A 399 -21.88 38.66 46.16
CA LYS A 399 -21.34 38.75 47.52
C LYS A 399 -20.07 37.93 47.69
N GLU A 400 -20.01 36.73 47.12
CA GLU A 400 -18.83 35.86 47.12
C GLU A 400 -17.72 36.42 46.22
N ILE A 401 -18.10 37.01 45.08
CA ILE A 401 -17.15 37.66 44.17
C ILE A 401 -16.51 38.88 44.82
N GLY A 402 -17.31 39.73 45.47
CA GLY A 402 -16.80 40.87 46.22
C GLY A 402 -15.83 40.48 47.32
N ALA A 403 -16.13 39.42 48.07
CA ALA A 403 -15.24 38.90 49.10
C ALA A 403 -13.89 38.41 48.53
N GLN A 404 -13.90 37.74 47.38
CA GLN A 404 -12.67 37.22 46.76
C GLN A 404 -11.86 38.26 45.98
N MET A 405 -12.50 39.31 45.48
CA MET A 405 -11.82 40.38 44.72
C MET A 405 -11.47 41.59 45.59
N TYR A 406 -11.71 41.52 46.90
CA TYR A 406 -11.55 42.64 47.84
C TYR A 406 -12.33 43.90 47.42
N LEU A 407 -13.49 43.69 46.79
CA LEU A 407 -14.38 44.73 46.29
C LEU A 407 -15.71 44.67 47.02
N HIS A 408 -16.31 45.83 47.32
CA HIS A 408 -17.64 45.83 47.92
C HIS A 408 -18.68 45.35 46.88
N HIS A 409 -19.50 44.35 47.23
CA HIS A 409 -20.43 43.67 46.30
C HIS A 409 -21.36 44.62 45.52
N LYS A 410 -21.76 45.76 46.11
CA LYS A 410 -22.56 46.79 45.41
C LYS A 410 -21.80 47.49 44.27
N THR A 411 -20.48 47.58 44.35
CA THR A 411 -19.63 48.19 43.32
C THR A 411 -19.58 47.34 42.05
N ILE A 412 -19.78 46.03 42.20
CA ILE A 412 -19.81 45.05 41.10
C ILE A 412 -21.18 45.07 40.39
N GLN A 413 -22.23 45.50 41.08
CA GLN A 413 -23.60 45.54 40.57
C GLN A 413 -23.92 46.83 39.78
N LEU A 414 -23.01 47.82 39.81
CA LEU A 414 -23.24 49.20 39.35
C LEU A 414 -22.22 49.67 38.29
N ARG A 415 -21.42 48.76 37.74
CA ARG A 415 -20.54 48.96 36.59
C ARG A 415 -20.83 47.85 35.59
#